data_AF-A0A965DG81-F1
#
_entry.id   AF-A0A965DG81-F1
#
_cell.length_a   1.000
_cell.length_b   1.000
_cell.length_c   1.000
_cell.angle_alpha   90.00
_cell.angle_beta   90.00
_cell.angle_gamma   90.00
#
_symmetry.space_group_name_H-M   'P 1'
#
loop_
_entity.id
_entity.type
_entity.pdbx_description
1 polymer ?
#
loop_
_entity_poly.entity_id
_entity_poly.type
_entity_poly.pdbx_seq_one_letter_code
_entity_poly.pdbx_strand_id
1 'polypeptide(L)'
;MEDGELLFYCDSGAHLNPKGVPRFQEYLRYFSHELQKEQELFLIDCLEKIDLSDFFAIIADEKIVKIMHSCAQDLQIFNHQSNLLPQSVIDTQIMANFCGFNFSVGYSNLVEVFFKKALNKQQQRSNWQLRPLSQEQIKYALLDVVFLEEIYENLLEVLHKKSRHNWLCQEMQNFTDKILNKSDESLAKNFSLRG
;
A
#
# COMPACT_ATOMS: atom_id res chain seq x y z
N MET A 1 -12.18 -21.99 -1.42
CA MET A 1 -12.92 -20.90 -0.77
C MET A 1 -11.87 -19.88 -0.43
N GLU A 2 -11.86 -18.79 -1.20
CA GLU A 2 -10.76 -17.83 -1.32
C GLU A 2 -10.90 -16.78 -0.23
N ASP A 3 -9.88 -16.66 0.63
CA ASP A 3 -9.75 -15.55 1.57
C ASP A 3 -9.20 -14.34 0.80
N GLY A 4 -10.09 -13.47 0.32
CA GLY A 4 -9.69 -12.23 -0.33
C GLY A 4 -9.15 -11.24 0.70
N GLU A 5 -7.87 -10.88 0.57
CA GLU A 5 -7.28 -9.73 1.25
C GLU A 5 -7.75 -8.43 0.59
N LEU A 6 -8.10 -7.43 1.40
CA LEU A 6 -8.53 -6.11 0.95
C LEU A 6 -7.30 -5.28 0.61
N LEU A 7 -7.16 -4.86 -0.64
CA LEU A 7 -6.01 -4.10 -1.12
C LEU A 7 -6.31 -2.59 -1.12
N PHE A 8 -5.57 -1.84 -0.30
CA PHE A 8 -5.64 -0.38 -0.27
C PHE A 8 -4.62 0.22 -1.22
N TYR A 9 -5.10 1.02 -2.17
CA TYR A 9 -4.26 1.76 -3.10
C TYR A 9 -4.53 3.25 -2.96
N CYS A 10 -3.48 4.02 -2.67
CA CYS A 10 -3.51 5.48 -2.70
C CYS A 10 -2.59 5.93 -3.82
N ASP A 11 -3.18 6.44 -4.90
CA ASP A 11 -2.47 7.31 -5.82
C ASP A 11 -2.70 8.74 -5.34
N SER A 12 -1.61 9.37 -4.95
CA SER A 12 -1.59 10.75 -4.51
C SER A 12 -0.92 11.67 -5.54
N GLY A 13 -0.46 11.11 -6.67
CA GLY A 13 0.44 11.83 -7.56
C GLY A 13 0.55 11.23 -8.96
N ALA A 14 -0.56 10.96 -9.63
CA ALA A 14 -0.59 10.98 -11.09
C ALA A 14 -1.90 11.59 -11.58
N HIS A 15 -1.78 12.52 -12.53
CA HIS A 15 -2.88 13.02 -13.33
C HIS A 15 -3.47 11.88 -14.19
N LEU A 16 -4.17 10.93 -13.59
CA LEU A 16 -5.00 9.96 -14.28
C LEU A 16 -6.29 10.67 -14.65
N ASN A 17 -6.32 11.18 -15.89
CA ASN A 17 -7.54 11.61 -16.56
C ASN A 17 -8.58 10.47 -16.40
N PRO A 18 -9.82 10.70 -15.89
CA PRO A 18 -10.73 9.64 -15.45
C PRO A 18 -11.30 8.71 -16.54
N LYS A 19 -10.73 8.71 -17.75
CA LYS A 19 -11.26 7.99 -18.91
C LYS A 19 -10.86 6.51 -18.99
N GLY A 20 -10.13 5.97 -18.02
CA GLY A 20 -9.64 4.59 -18.07
C GLY A 20 -9.57 3.86 -16.73
N VAL A 21 -10.17 4.41 -15.67
CA VAL A 21 -10.22 3.72 -14.38
C VAL A 21 -11.50 2.86 -14.35
N PRO A 22 -11.41 1.52 -14.21
CA PRO A 22 -12.60 0.69 -14.08
C PRO A 22 -13.34 1.06 -12.79
N ARG A 23 -14.63 0.75 -12.74
CA ARG A 23 -15.52 1.02 -11.60
C ARG A 23 -14.98 0.36 -10.32
N PHE A 24 -14.13 1.04 -9.57
CA PHE A 24 -13.85 0.70 -8.19
C PHE A 24 -15.09 1.04 -7.36
N GLN A 25 -15.54 0.09 -6.55
CA GLN A 25 -16.92 0.07 -6.05
C GLN A 25 -17.32 1.30 -5.25
N GLU A 26 -16.38 2.00 -4.61
CA GLU A 26 -16.59 3.36 -4.10
C GLU A 26 -15.38 4.25 -4.36
N TYR A 27 -15.59 5.27 -5.19
CA TYR A 27 -14.70 6.44 -5.29
C TYR A 27 -15.11 7.43 -4.20
N LEU A 28 -14.16 7.76 -3.32
CA LEU A 28 -14.39 8.67 -2.21
C LEU A 28 -13.50 9.89 -2.39
N ARG A 29 -14.12 11.03 -2.68
CA ARG A 29 -13.49 12.33 -2.43
C ARG A 29 -13.46 12.53 -0.92
N TYR A 30 -12.29 12.32 -0.33
CA TYR A 30 -12.08 12.38 1.10
C TYR A 30 -11.35 13.67 1.45
N PHE A 31 -12.01 14.53 2.25
CA PHE A 31 -11.33 15.66 2.86
C PHE A 31 -10.57 15.18 4.11
N SER A 32 -9.25 15.09 4.01
CA SER A 32 -8.41 14.84 5.17
C SER A 32 -8.42 16.09 6.06
N HIS A 33 -9.11 15.99 7.20
CA HIS A 33 -9.10 17.05 8.20
C HIS A 33 -7.72 17.17 8.85
N GLU A 34 -6.96 16.09 8.80
CA GLU A 34 -5.62 15.97 9.34
C GLU A 34 -4.61 16.75 8.52
N LEU A 35 -4.72 16.66 7.20
CA LEU A 35 -3.80 17.27 6.24
C LEU A 35 -4.36 18.57 5.64
N GLN A 36 -5.61 18.90 5.94
CA GLN A 36 -6.32 20.07 5.40
C GLN A 36 -6.32 20.07 3.86
N LYS A 37 -6.45 18.88 3.25
CA LYS A 37 -6.47 18.70 1.79
C LYS A 37 -7.53 17.69 1.35
N GLU A 38 -8.08 17.91 0.16
CA GLU A 38 -8.89 16.90 -0.52
C GLU A 38 -7.97 15.86 -1.15
N GLN A 39 -8.36 14.59 -1.01
CA GLN A 39 -7.72 13.46 -1.65
C GLN A 39 -8.76 12.61 -2.35
N GLU A 40 -8.34 11.97 -3.43
CA GLU A 40 -9.13 10.97 -4.14
C GLU A 40 -8.67 9.60 -3.65
N LEU A 41 -9.52 8.92 -2.88
CA LEU A 41 -9.23 7.62 -2.31
C LEU A 41 -10.18 6.59 -2.90
N PHE A 42 -9.64 5.40 -3.16
CA PHE A 42 -10.37 4.29 -3.74
C PHE A 42 -10.43 3.14 -2.74
N LEU A 43 -11.65 2.65 -2.50
CA LEU A 43 -11.87 1.43 -1.74
C LEU A 43 -12.25 0.32 -2.72
N ILE A 44 -11.40 -0.70 -2.82
CA ILE A 44 -11.60 -1.83 -3.72
C ILE A 44 -12.09 -3.02 -2.90
N ASP A 45 -13.31 -3.48 -3.20
CA ASP A 45 -13.85 -4.69 -2.59
C ASP A 45 -13.35 -5.94 -3.33
N CYS A 46 -12.32 -6.58 -2.78
CA CYS A 46 -11.73 -7.79 -3.36
C CYS A 46 -12.57 -9.08 -3.13
N LEU A 47 -13.67 -9.03 -2.36
CA LEU A 47 -14.56 -10.19 -2.18
C LEU A 47 -15.64 -10.28 -3.27
N GLU A 48 -15.91 -9.16 -3.92
CA GLU A 48 -16.78 -9.10 -5.08
C GLU A 48 -16.02 -9.59 -6.32
N LYS A 49 -16.72 -10.24 -7.24
CA LYS A 49 -16.12 -10.71 -8.50
C LYS A 49 -15.95 -9.54 -9.47
N ILE A 50 -14.93 -8.72 -9.22
CA ILE A 50 -14.57 -7.56 -10.02
C ILE A 50 -13.38 -7.93 -10.92
N ASP A 51 -13.40 -7.45 -12.15
CA ASP A 51 -12.22 -7.48 -12.99
C ASP A 51 -11.22 -6.41 -12.53
N LEU A 52 -10.07 -6.85 -12.03
CA LEU A 52 -8.98 -6.00 -11.53
C LEU A 52 -7.86 -5.81 -12.56
N SER A 53 -8.08 -6.16 -13.83
CA SER A 53 -7.03 -6.11 -14.87
C SER A 53 -6.40 -4.72 -15.01
N ASP A 54 -7.19 -3.64 -15.04
CA ASP A 54 -6.62 -2.29 -15.15
C ASP A 54 -5.90 -1.84 -13.87
N PHE A 55 -6.37 -2.28 -12.69
CA PHE A 55 -5.66 -2.04 -11.43
C PHE A 55 -4.27 -2.68 -11.48
N PHE A 56 -4.20 -3.95 -11.88
CA PHE A 56 -2.92 -4.64 -12.00
C PHE A 56 -2.03 -4.05 -13.10
N ALA A 57 -2.61 -3.51 -14.19
CA ALA A 57 -1.86 -2.77 -15.19
C ALA A 57 -1.17 -1.53 -14.60
N ILE A 58 -1.86 -0.78 -13.72
CA ILE A 58 -1.26 0.36 -13.00
C ILE A 58 -0.15 -0.10 -12.05
N ILE A 59 -0.37 -1.18 -11.30
CA ILE A 59 0.65 -1.76 -10.41
C ILE A 59 1.91 -2.17 -11.19
N ALA A 60 1.75 -2.68 -12.41
CA ALA A 60 2.85 -3.08 -13.28
C ALA A 60 3.49 -1.95 -14.10
N ASP A 61 2.89 -0.75 -14.15
CA ASP A 61 3.41 0.37 -14.94
C ASP A 61 4.63 1.02 -14.26
N GLU A 62 5.80 0.94 -14.89
CA GLU A 62 7.05 1.56 -14.41
C GLU A 62 6.99 3.09 -14.35
N LYS A 63 6.09 3.74 -15.09
CA LYS A 63 5.95 5.20 -15.11
C LYS A 63 5.19 5.73 -13.91
N ILE A 64 4.49 4.86 -13.19
CA ILE A 64 3.71 5.20 -12.01
C ILE A 64 4.47 4.69 -10.78
N VAL A 65 4.81 5.59 -9.86
CA VAL A 65 5.44 5.22 -8.59
C VAL A 65 4.38 4.74 -7.62
N LYS A 66 4.59 3.57 -7.01
CA LYS A 66 3.68 3.01 -6.00
C LYS A 66 4.26 3.20 -4.62
N ILE A 67 3.70 4.12 -3.84
CA ILE A 67 4.10 4.36 -2.46
C ILE A 67 3.30 3.42 -1.55
N MET A 68 3.99 2.55 -0.81
CA MET A 68 3.38 1.58 0.08
C MET A 68 4.14 1.51 1.42
N HIS A 69 3.63 0.75 2.39
CA HIS A 69 4.28 0.57 3.68
C HIS A 69 4.29 -0.91 4.09
N SER A 70 5.47 -1.49 4.30
CA SER A 70 5.62 -2.91 4.68
C SER A 70 4.94 -3.86 3.67
N CYS A 71 5.10 -3.58 2.39
CA CYS A 71 4.28 -4.12 1.31
C CYS A 71 4.69 -5.49 0.78
N ALA A 72 5.55 -6.21 1.50
CA ALA A 72 6.15 -7.44 0.97
C ALA A 72 5.11 -8.51 0.62
N GLN A 73 4.08 -8.65 1.45
CA GLN A 73 2.98 -9.60 1.24
C GLN A 73 2.03 -9.12 0.14
N ASP A 74 1.70 -7.82 0.11
CA ASP A 74 0.84 -7.24 -0.92
C ASP A 74 1.41 -7.48 -2.33
N LEU A 75 2.71 -7.27 -2.50
CA LEU A 75 3.39 -7.50 -3.78
C LEU A 75 3.38 -8.97 -4.21
N GLN A 76 3.45 -9.92 -3.27
CA GLN A 76 3.32 -11.34 -3.58
C GLN A 76 1.91 -11.67 -4.08
N ILE A 77 0.89 -11.07 -3.46
CA ILE A 77 -0.51 -11.26 -3.84
C ILE A 77 -0.78 -10.66 -5.22
N PHE A 78 -0.30 -9.44 -5.49
CA PHE A 78 -0.41 -8.81 -6.80
C PHE A 78 0.21 -9.68 -7.90
N ASN A 79 1.42 -10.17 -7.69
CA ASN A 79 2.09 -11.02 -8.67
C ASN A 79 1.29 -12.32 -8.90
N HIS A 80 0.87 -12.98 -7.82
CA HIS A 80 0.10 -14.22 -7.92
C HIS A 80 -1.25 -14.04 -8.64
N GLN A 81 -1.98 -12.96 -8.36
CA GLN A 81 -3.31 -12.74 -8.95
C GLN A 81 -3.26 -12.25 -10.40
N SER A 82 -2.23 -11.49 -10.78
CA SER A 82 -2.16 -10.85 -12.09
C SER A 82 -1.18 -11.51 -13.06
N ASN A 83 -0.23 -12.31 -12.55
CA ASN A 83 1.00 -12.70 -13.27
C ASN A 83 1.78 -11.51 -13.84
N LEU A 84 1.57 -10.31 -13.31
CA LEU A 84 2.32 -9.11 -13.65
C LEU A 84 3.25 -8.75 -12.50
N LEU A 85 4.48 -8.37 -12.85
CA LEU A 85 5.48 -7.96 -11.87
C LEU A 85 5.22 -6.49 -11.46
N PRO A 86 4.98 -6.19 -10.17
CA PRO A 86 4.92 -4.82 -9.71
C PRO A 86 6.23 -4.08 -10.02
N GLN A 87 6.13 -2.91 -10.66
CA GLN A 87 7.29 -2.07 -11.02
C GLN A 87 7.31 -0.80 -10.16
N SER A 88 8.42 -0.06 -10.10
CA SER A 88 8.46 1.29 -9.47
C SER A 88 7.79 1.40 -8.08
N VAL A 89 7.96 0.36 -7.25
CA VAL A 89 7.42 0.34 -5.88
C VAL A 89 8.41 1.00 -4.93
N ILE A 90 7.90 1.78 -3.99
CA ILE A 90 8.62 2.38 -2.88
C ILE A 90 7.97 1.95 -1.57
N ASP A 91 8.76 1.32 -0.69
CA ASP A 91 8.32 0.94 0.64
C ASP A 91 8.81 1.95 1.68
N THR A 92 7.87 2.69 2.27
CA THR A 92 8.14 3.71 3.28
C THR A 92 8.73 3.13 4.58
N GLN A 93 8.52 1.85 4.90
CA GLN A 93 9.19 1.18 6.03
C GLN A 93 10.69 1.03 5.76
N ILE A 94 11.05 0.63 4.54
CA ILE A 94 12.45 0.53 4.11
C ILE A 94 13.09 1.93 4.09
N MET A 95 12.41 2.93 3.52
CA MET A 95 12.88 4.32 3.56
C MET A 95 13.12 4.83 4.98
N ALA A 96 12.22 4.51 5.92
CA ALA A 96 12.31 4.93 7.30
C ALA A 96 13.55 4.35 8.00
N ASN A 97 13.95 3.10 7.70
CA ASN A 97 15.19 2.52 8.21
C ASN A 97 16.42 3.38 7.85
N PHE A 98 16.52 3.82 6.59
CA PHE A 98 17.60 4.71 6.16
C PHE A 98 17.52 6.12 6.77
N CYS A 99 16.37 6.52 7.29
CA CYS A 99 16.17 7.77 8.02
C CYS A 99 16.50 7.66 9.52
N GLY A 100 16.77 6.46 10.04
CA GLY A 100 17.12 6.21 11.43
C GLY A 100 15.96 5.68 12.30
N PHE A 101 14.85 5.28 11.68
CA PHE A 101 13.79 4.55 12.36
C PHE A 101 14.16 3.06 12.48
N ASN A 102 13.44 2.34 13.36
CA ASN A 102 13.59 0.90 13.49
C ASN A 102 13.21 0.18 12.20
N PHE A 103 13.86 -0.96 11.93
CA PHE A 103 13.64 -1.77 10.72
C PHE A 103 12.16 -2.17 10.51
N SER A 104 11.43 -2.41 11.59
CA SER A 104 10.02 -2.81 11.58
C SER A 104 9.10 -1.70 12.08
N VAL A 105 9.43 -0.43 11.79
CA VAL A 105 8.56 0.70 12.17
C VAL A 105 7.21 0.56 11.47
N GLY A 106 6.13 0.61 12.24
CA GLY A 106 4.77 0.53 11.71
C GLY A 106 4.26 1.89 11.23
N TYR A 107 3.34 1.86 10.26
CA TYR A 107 2.71 3.04 9.65
C TYR A 107 2.16 4.02 10.69
N SER A 108 1.38 3.53 11.66
CA SER A 108 0.82 4.38 12.72
C SER A 108 1.87 5.16 13.49
N ASN A 109 3.07 4.59 13.67
CA ASN A 109 4.16 5.24 14.40
C ASN A 109 4.80 6.34 13.55
N LEU A 110 4.91 6.15 12.23
CA LEU A 110 5.35 7.20 11.32
C LEU A 110 4.34 8.35 11.31
N VAL A 111 3.05 8.05 11.26
CA VAL A 111 1.99 9.07 11.36
C VAL A 111 2.08 9.85 12.67
N GLU A 112 2.27 9.16 13.79
CA GLU A 112 2.42 9.80 15.09
C GLU A 112 3.68 10.67 15.15
N VAL A 113 4.80 10.21 14.60
CA VAL A 113 6.06 10.98 14.62
C VAL A 113 5.95 12.25 13.79
N PHE A 114 5.48 12.15 12.54
CA PHE A 114 5.46 13.27 11.60
C PHE A 114 4.28 14.23 11.83
N PHE A 115 3.10 13.72 12.15
CA PHE A 115 1.87 14.54 12.23
C PHE A 115 1.35 14.70 13.66
N LYS A 116 1.98 14.06 14.66
CA LYS A 116 1.52 14.08 16.07
C LYS A 116 0.10 13.55 16.24
N LYS A 117 -0.29 12.57 15.42
CA LYS A 117 -1.61 11.94 15.44
C LYS A 117 -1.53 10.46 15.77
N ALA A 118 -2.32 10.04 16.74
CA ALA A 118 -2.50 8.64 17.08
C ALA A 118 -3.63 8.05 16.22
N LEU A 119 -3.31 7.06 15.40
CA LEU A 119 -4.32 6.33 14.62
C LEU A 119 -4.99 5.26 15.49
N ASN A 120 -6.32 5.18 15.39
CA ASN A 120 -7.09 4.15 16.07
C ASN A 120 -6.87 2.79 15.37
N LYS A 121 -6.49 1.76 16.14
CA LYS A 121 -6.23 0.40 15.63
C LYS A 121 -7.40 -0.57 15.81
N GLN A 122 -8.55 -0.12 16.31
CA GLN A 122 -9.67 -0.99 16.69
C GLN A 122 -10.19 -1.87 15.55
N GLN A 123 -10.18 -1.38 14.31
CA GLN A 123 -10.72 -2.13 13.16
C GLN A 123 -9.69 -3.05 12.49
N GLN A 124 -8.42 -2.99 12.88
CA GLN A 124 -7.34 -3.79 12.28
C GLN A 124 -7.64 -5.30 12.30
N ARG A 125 -8.29 -5.79 13.37
CA ARG A 125 -8.67 -7.20 13.56
C ARG A 125 -10.18 -7.43 13.51
N SER A 126 -10.93 -6.48 12.96
CA SER A 126 -12.37 -6.63 12.75
C SER A 126 -12.67 -7.68 11.67
N ASN A 127 -13.93 -8.12 11.56
CA ASN A 127 -14.31 -9.02 10.48
C ASN A 127 -14.47 -8.24 9.17
N TRP A 128 -13.44 -8.27 8.33
CA TRP A 128 -13.40 -7.61 7.02
C TRP A 128 -14.16 -8.36 5.92
N GLN A 129 -14.72 -9.54 6.22
CA GLN A 129 -15.59 -10.28 5.29
C GLN A 129 -17.07 -9.87 5.37
N LEU A 130 -17.47 -9.14 6.42
CA LEU A 130 -18.85 -8.71 6.56
C LEU A 130 -19.20 -7.62 5.54
N ARG A 131 -20.43 -7.71 4.99
CA ARG A 131 -20.99 -6.70 4.11
C ARG A 131 -22.38 -6.26 4.59
N PRO A 132 -22.73 -4.96 4.48
CA PRO A 132 -21.82 -3.86 4.10
C PRO A 132 -20.74 -3.61 5.16
N LEU A 133 -19.63 -2.98 4.78
CA LEU A 133 -18.63 -2.53 5.74
C LEU A 133 -19.22 -1.47 6.67
N SER A 134 -18.79 -1.45 7.94
CA SER A 134 -19.16 -0.39 8.86
C SER A 134 -18.45 0.93 8.53
N GLN A 135 -19.03 2.06 8.92
CA GLN A 135 -18.41 3.38 8.76
C GLN A 135 -17.02 3.46 9.43
N GLU A 136 -16.86 2.80 10.58
CA GLU A 136 -15.57 2.75 11.28
C GLU A 136 -14.52 1.93 10.51
N GLN A 137 -14.91 0.83 9.86
CA GLN A 137 -14.02 0.07 8.98
C GLN A 137 -13.60 0.88 7.77
N ILE A 138 -14.54 1.56 7.11
CA ILE A 138 -14.24 2.46 5.97
C ILE A 138 -13.30 3.58 6.42
N LYS A 139 -13.57 4.22 7.56
CA LYS A 139 -12.70 5.27 8.09
C LYS A 139 -11.30 4.75 8.41
N TYR A 140 -11.19 3.59 9.05
CA TYR A 140 -9.90 2.95 9.34
C TYR A 140 -9.12 2.67 8.05
N ALA A 141 -9.79 2.07 7.06
CA ALA A 141 -9.26 1.79 5.73
C ALA A 141 -8.64 3.03 5.06
N LEU A 142 -9.36 4.15 5.05
CA LEU A 142 -8.89 5.40 4.46
C LEU A 142 -7.68 5.95 5.23
N LEU A 143 -7.70 5.90 6.56
CA LEU A 143 -6.61 6.39 7.41
C LEU A 143 -5.30 5.60 7.22
N ASP A 144 -5.37 4.33 6.83
CA ASP A 144 -4.19 3.48 6.57
C ASP A 144 -3.41 3.90 5.32
N VAL A 145 -3.95 4.80 4.48
CA VAL A 145 -3.27 5.28 3.28
C VAL A 145 -3.17 6.81 3.15
N VAL A 146 -4.02 7.55 3.84
CA VAL A 146 -4.18 9.01 3.66
C VAL A 146 -2.90 9.82 3.91
N PHE A 147 -1.96 9.30 4.70
CA PHE A 147 -0.69 9.97 5.03
C PHE A 147 0.50 9.43 4.24
N LEU A 148 0.33 8.42 3.39
CA LEU A 148 1.46 7.74 2.74
C LEU A 148 2.30 8.68 1.88
N GLU A 149 1.64 9.58 1.14
CA GLU A 149 2.32 10.58 0.32
C GLU A 149 3.19 11.50 1.17
N GLU A 150 2.61 12.13 2.19
CA GLU A 150 3.34 13.07 3.03
C GLU A 150 4.44 12.36 3.81
N ILE A 151 4.22 11.12 4.26
CA ILE A 151 5.28 10.31 4.87
C ILE A 151 6.43 10.10 3.88
N TYR A 152 6.12 9.75 2.63
CA TYR A 152 7.11 9.58 1.59
C TYR A 152 7.91 10.87 1.36
N GLU A 153 7.25 12.01 1.21
CA GLU A 153 7.91 13.31 1.02
C GLU A 153 8.82 13.68 2.20
N ASN A 154 8.33 13.51 3.43
CA ASN A 154 9.12 13.78 4.64
C ASN A 154 10.35 12.87 4.74
N LEU A 155 10.19 11.57 4.44
CA LEU A 155 11.31 10.62 4.43
C LEU A 155 12.30 10.95 3.32
N LEU A 156 11.83 11.34 2.15
CA LEU A 156 12.66 11.73 1.01
C LEU A 156 13.54 12.94 1.36
N GLU A 157 12.98 13.96 2.01
CA GLU A 157 13.74 15.14 2.47
C GLU A 157 14.85 14.73 3.45
N VAL A 158 14.55 13.84 4.40
CA VAL A 158 15.54 13.32 5.36
C VAL A 158 16.64 12.52 4.66
N LEU A 159 16.30 11.70 3.67
CA LEU A 159 17.25 10.92 2.88
C LEU A 159 18.19 11.80 2.06
N HIS A 160 17.67 12.87 1.45
CA HIS A 160 18.47 13.85 0.73
C HIS A 160 19.47 14.53 1.65
N LYS A 161 19.05 14.98 2.84
CA LYS A 161 19.95 15.57 3.85
C LYS A 161 21.06 14.61 4.31
N LYS A 162 20.81 13.30 4.27
CA LYS A 162 21.77 12.26 4.65
C LYS A 162 22.59 11.71 3.47
N SER A 163 22.33 12.14 2.24
CA SER A 163 22.94 11.61 1.01
C SER A 163 22.82 10.08 0.87
N ARG A 164 21.69 9.49 1.31
CA ARG A 164 21.45 8.03 1.34
C ARG A 164 20.58 7.51 0.18
N HIS A 165 20.25 8.35 -0.79
CA HIS A 165 19.35 8.00 -1.89
C HIS A 165 19.82 6.77 -2.67
N ASN A 166 21.10 6.68 -3.01
CA ASN A 166 21.63 5.52 -3.75
C ASN A 166 21.51 4.20 -2.99
N TRP A 167 21.65 4.23 -1.66
CA TRP A 167 21.50 3.04 -0.82
C TRP A 167 20.04 2.59 -0.77
N LEU A 168 19.11 3.53 -0.71
CA LEU A 168 17.68 3.22 -0.82
C LEU A 168 17.37 2.58 -2.17
N CYS A 169 17.85 3.13 -3.28
CA CYS A 169 17.57 2.58 -4.62
C CYS A 169 18.06 1.12 -4.73
N GLN A 170 19.27 0.84 -4.24
CA GLN A 170 19.78 -0.54 -4.19
C GLN A 170 18.93 -1.45 -3.30
N GLU A 171 18.51 -0.97 -2.13
CA GLU A 171 17.70 -1.79 -1.23
C GLU A 171 16.29 -2.05 -1.78
N MET A 172 15.68 -1.06 -2.45
CA MET A 172 14.39 -1.25 -3.11
C MET A 172 14.46 -2.24 -4.27
N GLN A 173 15.56 -2.22 -5.04
CA GLN A 173 15.81 -3.22 -6.08
C GLN A 173 15.96 -4.62 -5.46
N ASN A 174 16.81 -4.78 -4.45
CA ASN A 174 16.99 -6.05 -3.74
C ASN A 174 15.68 -6.57 -3.13
N PHE A 175 14.85 -5.67 -2.59
CA PHE A 175 13.56 -5.98 -2.01
C PHE A 175 12.61 -6.55 -3.06
N THR A 176 12.49 -5.86 -4.20
CA THR A 176 11.64 -6.29 -5.31
C THR A 176 12.12 -7.64 -5.85
N ASP A 177 13.41 -7.79 -6.13
CA ASP A 177 14.00 -9.05 -6.62
C ASP A 177 13.75 -10.22 -5.66
N LYS A 178 13.88 -10.00 -4.34
CA LYS A 178 13.60 -11.04 -3.34
C LYS A 178 12.14 -11.47 -3.34
N ILE A 179 11.22 -10.54 -3.53
CA ILE A 179 9.79 -10.85 -3.55
C ILE A 179 9.45 -11.70 -4.78
N LEU A 180 9.99 -11.32 -5.95
CA LEU A 180 9.79 -12.04 -7.19
C LEU A 180 10.36 -13.46 -7.14
N ASN A 181 11.53 -13.64 -6.51
CA ASN A 181 12.11 -14.97 -6.35
C ASN A 181 11.40 -15.82 -5.29
N LYS A 182 10.79 -15.19 -4.27
CA LYS A 182 10.06 -15.90 -3.21
C LYS A 182 8.66 -16.33 -3.58
N SER A 183 7.98 -15.63 -4.51
CA SER A 183 6.64 -16.04 -4.94
C SER A 183 6.60 -17.48 -5.46
N ASP A 184 7.70 -17.97 -6.02
CA ASP A 184 7.82 -19.37 -6.46
C ASP A 184 8.01 -20.37 -5.30
N GLU A 185 8.70 -20.01 -4.21
CA GLU A 185 9.05 -20.94 -3.12
C GLU A 185 8.10 -20.93 -1.92
N SER A 186 7.50 -19.78 -1.55
CA SER A 186 6.77 -19.66 -0.27
C SER A 186 5.34 -20.20 -0.31
N LEU A 187 4.68 -20.18 -1.47
CA LEU A 187 3.30 -20.69 -1.59
C LEU A 187 3.28 -22.23 -1.58
N ALA A 188 4.32 -22.90 -2.08
CA ALA A 188 4.45 -24.36 -2.04
C ALA A 188 4.46 -24.93 -0.61
N LYS A 189 4.87 -24.14 0.39
CA LYS A 189 4.92 -24.56 1.80
C LYS A 189 3.71 -24.13 2.63
N ASN A 190 3.06 -23.01 2.28
CA ASN A 190 1.99 -22.44 3.10
C ASN A 190 0.58 -22.93 2.73
N PHE A 191 0.39 -23.57 1.56
CA PHE A 191 -0.88 -24.22 1.20
C PHE A 191 -0.97 -25.71 1.60
N SER A 192 0.11 -26.30 2.13
CA SER A 192 0.18 -27.73 2.51
C SER A 192 -0.25 -28.04 3.95
N LEU A 193 -0.61 -27.04 4.77
CA LEU A 193 -0.95 -27.26 6.19
C LEU A 193 -2.22 -26.53 6.55
N ARG A 194 -3.36 -27.07 6.12
CA ARG A 194 -4.70 -26.98 6.72
C ARG A 194 -5.65 -27.89 5.93
N GLY A 195 -5.43 -29.19 6.12
CA GLY A 195 -6.44 -30.24 5.91
C GLY A 195 -6.95 -30.71 7.27
#